data_AF-A0AAW6UCH7-F1
#
_entry.id   AF-A0AAW6UCH7-F1
#
_cell.length_a   1.000
_cell.length_b   1.000
_cell.length_c   1.000
_cell.angle_alpha   90.00
_cell.angle_beta   90.00
_cell.angle_gamma   90.00
#
_symmetry.space_group_name_H-M   'P 1'
#
loop_
_entity.id
_entity.type
_entity.pdbx_description
1 polymer ?
#
loop_
_entity_poly.entity_id
_entity_poly.type
_entity_poly.pdbx_seq_one_letter_code
_entity_poly.pdbx_strand_id
1 'polypeptide(L)'
;MKLNPKVYKQLTGEPFETQEINGKNIEFHYMNDTPFLFQFASKGRFAIWTSDGNDYKVLIETKYYDVMKDFYQEEVNMIWLSFLERVGAISKKINMMFIIPTLIFYVLIAVVSTLLFPELMLQILLFMIVIVVISNMFQGRIVNKRVKEENKLAQDQIREFLGNSEFDELVKAQEEHYKEYFKFNVEEETTIEEDKTNNIENSEDEDGTKSD
;
A
#
# COMPACT_ATOMS: atom_id res chain seq x y z
N MET A 1 -14.14 2.71 -5.80
CA MET A 1 -13.21 3.76 -5.27
C MET A 1 -11.95 3.72 -6.12
N LYS A 2 -11.28 4.85 -6.41
CA LYS A 2 -9.96 4.80 -7.08
C LYS A 2 -8.90 4.18 -6.17
N LEU A 3 -8.26 3.10 -6.62
CA LEU A 3 -7.21 2.38 -5.90
C LEU A 3 -6.02 2.19 -6.84
N ASN A 4 -4.84 2.67 -6.47
CA ASN A 4 -3.63 2.61 -7.29
C ASN A 4 -3.84 3.01 -8.78
N PRO A 5 -4.52 4.14 -9.09
CA PRO A 5 -5.03 4.43 -10.44
C PRO A 5 -3.94 4.67 -11.51
N LYS A 6 -2.67 4.80 -11.12
CA LYS A 6 -1.52 4.78 -12.05
C LYS A 6 -1.22 3.36 -12.54
N VAL A 7 -1.23 2.38 -11.62
CA VAL A 7 -1.01 0.96 -11.92
C VAL A 7 -2.14 0.46 -12.82
N TYR A 8 -3.40 0.67 -12.42
CA TYR A 8 -4.58 0.30 -13.21
C TYR A 8 -4.47 0.73 -14.69
N LYS A 9 -4.04 1.98 -14.95
CA LYS A 9 -3.92 2.54 -16.29
C LYS A 9 -2.75 2.00 -17.12
N GLN A 10 -1.76 1.39 -16.47
CA GLN A 10 -0.59 0.79 -17.13
C GLN A 10 -0.80 -0.71 -17.40
N LEU A 11 -1.80 -1.33 -16.77
CA LEU A 11 -2.25 -2.69 -17.07
C LEU A 11 -3.14 -2.70 -18.33
N THR A 12 -2.48 -2.73 -19.49
CA THR A 12 -3.09 -2.74 -20.83
C THR A 12 -2.86 -4.03 -21.61
N GLY A 13 -2.20 -5.03 -21.02
CA GLY A 13 -2.09 -6.37 -21.61
C GLY A 13 -3.42 -7.13 -21.56
N GLU A 14 -3.46 -8.32 -22.18
CA GLU A 14 -4.61 -9.21 -22.03
C GLU A 14 -4.60 -9.84 -20.63
N PRO A 15 -5.74 -9.85 -19.91
CA PRO A 15 -5.85 -10.55 -18.63
C PRO A 15 -5.83 -12.07 -18.83
N PHE A 16 -5.22 -12.80 -17.90
CA PHE A 16 -5.22 -14.27 -17.93
C PHE A 16 -6.53 -14.87 -17.40
N GLU A 17 -7.27 -14.12 -16.59
CA GLU A 17 -8.58 -14.47 -16.04
C GLU A 17 -9.43 -13.20 -15.89
N THR A 18 -10.75 -13.32 -16.07
CA THR A 18 -11.72 -12.24 -15.86
C THR A 18 -12.93 -12.76 -15.11
N GLN A 19 -13.38 -12.04 -14.09
CA GLN A 19 -14.58 -12.36 -13.31
C GLN A 19 -15.55 -11.17 -13.32
N GLU A 20 -16.84 -11.41 -13.51
CA GLU A 20 -17.87 -10.36 -13.44
C GLU A 20 -18.67 -10.47 -12.14
N ILE A 21 -18.40 -9.59 -11.16
CA ILE A 21 -19.01 -9.65 -9.83
C ILE A 21 -19.83 -8.39 -9.59
N ASN A 22 -21.12 -8.55 -9.29
CA ASN A 22 -22.06 -7.44 -9.04
C ASN A 22 -22.10 -6.38 -10.17
N GLY A 23 -21.94 -6.81 -11.43
CA GLY A 23 -21.91 -5.93 -12.60
C GLY A 23 -20.61 -5.12 -12.72
N LYS A 24 -19.50 -5.63 -12.17
CA LYS A 24 -18.16 -5.05 -12.25
C LYS A 24 -17.18 -6.07 -12.78
N ASN A 25 -16.30 -5.64 -13.68
CA ASN A 25 -15.25 -6.50 -14.19
C ASN A 25 -14.05 -6.52 -13.24
N ILE A 26 -13.51 -7.71 -13.00
CA ILE A 26 -12.28 -7.96 -12.25
C ILE A 26 -11.33 -8.70 -13.20
N GLU A 27 -10.32 -7.99 -13.68
CA GLU A 27 -9.30 -8.56 -14.56
C GLU A 27 -8.06 -8.99 -13.77
N PHE A 28 -7.55 -10.19 -14.02
CA PHE A 28 -6.33 -10.71 -13.42
C PHE A 28 -5.16 -10.61 -14.39
N HIS A 29 -4.06 -10.01 -13.92
CA HIS A 29 -2.84 -9.73 -14.68
C HIS A 29 -1.64 -10.27 -13.91
N TYR A 30 -0.70 -10.95 -14.60
CA TYR A 30 0.52 -11.40 -13.93
C TYR A 30 1.44 -10.22 -13.65
N MET A 31 1.96 -10.15 -12.42
CA MET A 31 2.88 -9.10 -11.98
C MET A 31 4.25 -9.25 -12.65
N ASN A 32 4.63 -10.48 -12.98
CA ASN A 32 5.90 -10.90 -13.55
C ASN A 32 6.19 -10.21 -14.90
N ASP A 33 5.15 -9.96 -15.69
CA ASP A 33 5.23 -9.31 -17.01
C ASP A 33 5.26 -7.77 -16.92
N THR A 34 5.38 -7.21 -15.71
CA THR A 34 5.27 -5.77 -15.47
C THR A 34 6.45 -5.22 -14.65
N PRO A 35 6.82 -3.94 -14.80
CA PRO A 35 7.86 -3.30 -13.97
C PRO A 35 7.48 -3.19 -12.48
N PHE A 36 6.25 -3.60 -12.11
CA PHE A 36 5.74 -3.52 -10.76
C PHE A 36 6.18 -4.68 -9.86
N LEU A 37 6.67 -5.79 -10.40
CA LEU A 37 7.11 -6.96 -9.62
C LEU A 37 8.11 -6.54 -8.54
N PHE A 38 9.25 -5.97 -8.93
CA PHE A 38 10.26 -5.52 -7.98
C PHE A 38 9.73 -4.44 -7.02
N GLN A 39 8.86 -3.53 -7.49
CA GLN A 39 8.30 -2.47 -6.65
C GLN A 39 7.48 -3.00 -5.46
N PHE A 40 6.82 -4.14 -5.62
CA PHE A 40 5.84 -4.67 -4.68
C PHE A 40 6.25 -5.99 -4.01
N ALA A 41 6.79 -6.95 -4.76
CA ALA A 41 7.25 -8.23 -4.22
C ALA A 41 8.42 -8.05 -3.24
N SER A 42 9.32 -7.08 -3.47
CA SER A 42 10.37 -6.67 -2.49
C SER A 42 9.82 -6.21 -1.13
N LYS A 43 8.52 -5.87 -1.06
CA LYS A 43 7.80 -5.47 0.17
C LYS A 43 6.86 -6.57 0.67
N GLY A 44 7.00 -7.80 0.17
CA GLY A 44 6.13 -8.94 0.49
C GLY A 44 4.71 -8.82 -0.07
N ARG A 45 4.51 -8.01 -1.12
CA ARG A 45 3.18 -7.77 -1.72
C ARG A 45 3.08 -8.48 -3.07
N PHE A 46 2.74 -9.75 -3.00
CA PHE A 46 2.63 -10.63 -4.18
C PHE A 46 1.29 -10.49 -4.93
N ALA A 47 0.27 -9.89 -4.32
CA ALA A 47 -1.01 -9.57 -4.97
C ALA A 47 -1.47 -8.14 -4.62
N ILE A 48 -1.97 -7.41 -5.62
CA ILE A 48 -2.42 -6.01 -5.47
C ILE A 48 -3.68 -5.75 -6.28
N TRP A 49 -4.71 -5.32 -5.56
CA TRP A 49 -5.92 -4.76 -6.16
C TRP A 49 -5.69 -3.31 -6.62
N THR A 50 -6.27 -2.98 -7.77
CA THR A 50 -6.29 -1.65 -8.37
C THR A 50 -7.69 -1.36 -8.93
N SER A 51 -8.08 -0.10 -9.03
CA SER A 51 -9.39 0.31 -9.57
C SER A 51 -9.36 1.75 -10.09
N ASP A 52 -10.05 2.00 -11.19
CA ASP A 52 -10.30 3.33 -11.74
C ASP A 52 -11.48 4.06 -11.06
N GLY A 53 -12.20 3.38 -10.18
CA GLY A 53 -13.43 3.86 -9.54
C GLY A 53 -14.63 2.96 -9.81
N ASN A 54 -14.70 2.33 -10.98
CA ASN A 54 -15.77 1.48 -11.46
C ASN A 54 -15.37 0.00 -11.34
N ASP A 55 -14.39 -0.39 -12.16
CA ASP A 55 -13.90 -1.75 -12.36
C ASP A 55 -12.56 -1.97 -11.63
N TYR A 56 -12.10 -3.22 -11.60
CA TYR A 56 -10.95 -3.64 -10.81
C TYR A 56 -9.96 -4.44 -11.66
N LYS A 57 -8.66 -4.29 -11.35
CA LYS A 57 -7.61 -5.17 -11.87
C LYS A 57 -6.76 -5.67 -10.71
N VAL A 58 -6.58 -6.99 -10.64
CA VAL A 58 -5.72 -7.67 -9.68
C VAL A 58 -4.40 -7.97 -10.37
N LEU A 59 -3.32 -7.39 -9.85
CA LEU A 59 -1.96 -7.67 -10.30
C LEU A 59 -1.32 -8.67 -9.34
N ILE A 60 -0.98 -9.86 -9.80
CA ILE A 60 -0.56 -10.98 -8.94
C ILE A 60 0.66 -11.71 -9.49
N GLU A 61 1.62 -12.04 -8.62
CA GLU A 61 2.78 -12.86 -8.98
C GLU A 61 2.34 -14.30 -9.32
N THR A 62 2.89 -14.88 -10.38
CA THR A 62 2.45 -16.17 -10.94
C THR A 62 2.51 -17.31 -9.93
N LYS A 63 3.67 -17.56 -9.29
CA LYS A 63 3.79 -18.64 -8.29
C LYS A 63 2.87 -18.40 -7.09
N TYR A 64 2.66 -17.14 -6.71
CA TYR A 64 1.76 -16.78 -5.62
C TYR A 64 0.29 -17.04 -5.95
N TYR A 65 -0.15 -16.78 -7.20
CA TYR A 65 -1.49 -17.16 -7.66
C TYR A 65 -1.68 -18.68 -7.63
N ASP A 66 -0.69 -19.45 -8.11
CA ASP A 66 -0.76 -20.91 -8.16
C ASP A 66 -0.99 -21.55 -6.78
N VAL A 67 -0.33 -21.05 -5.73
CA VAL A 67 -0.47 -21.58 -4.35
C VAL A 67 -1.62 -20.95 -3.56
N MET A 68 -2.20 -19.84 -4.02
CA MET A 68 -3.31 -19.13 -3.36
C MET A 68 -4.60 -19.16 -4.18
N LYS A 69 -4.72 -20.04 -5.18
CA LYS A 69 -5.79 -19.99 -6.18
C LYS A 69 -7.20 -19.96 -5.57
N ASP A 70 -7.43 -20.74 -4.52
CA ASP A 70 -8.73 -20.79 -3.84
C ASP A 70 -9.11 -19.48 -3.13
N PHE A 71 -8.11 -18.65 -2.81
CA PHE A 71 -8.30 -17.29 -2.29
C PHE A 71 -8.75 -16.27 -3.35
N TYR A 72 -8.78 -16.66 -4.63
CA TYR A 72 -9.25 -15.85 -5.76
C TYR A 72 -10.45 -16.49 -6.48
N GLN A 73 -11.15 -17.42 -5.82
CA GLN A 73 -12.49 -17.84 -6.24
C GLN A 73 -13.48 -16.66 -6.23
N GLU A 74 -14.53 -16.74 -7.05
CA GLU A 74 -15.48 -15.64 -7.27
C GLU A 74 -16.14 -15.18 -5.96
N GLU A 75 -16.55 -16.11 -5.11
CA GLU A 75 -17.17 -15.85 -3.81
C GLU A 75 -16.22 -15.13 -2.84
N VAL A 76 -14.95 -15.52 -2.81
CA VAL A 76 -13.90 -14.87 -2.00
C VAL A 76 -13.63 -13.45 -2.53
N ASN A 77 -13.59 -13.28 -3.85
CA ASN A 77 -13.44 -11.98 -4.49
C ASN A 77 -14.66 -11.07 -4.29
N MET A 78 -15.88 -11.63 -4.17
CA MET A 78 -17.09 -10.88 -3.81
C MET A 78 -17.00 -10.29 -2.41
N ILE A 79 -16.41 -11.02 -1.45
CA ILE A 79 -16.14 -10.52 -0.09
C ILE A 79 -15.07 -9.42 -0.14
N TRP A 80 -13.97 -9.63 -0.88
CA TRP A 80 -12.91 -8.63 -1.05
C TRP A 80 -13.40 -7.34 -1.72
N LEU A 81 -14.20 -7.45 -2.78
CA LEU A 81 -14.83 -6.32 -3.46
C LEU A 81 -15.70 -5.53 -2.50
N SER A 82 -16.57 -6.22 -1.74
CA SER A 82 -17.42 -5.62 -0.71
C SER A 82 -16.61 -4.87 0.35
N PHE A 83 -15.49 -5.43 0.80
CA PHE A 83 -14.56 -4.76 1.71
C PHE A 83 -13.96 -3.49 1.09
N LEU A 84 -13.43 -3.55 -0.13
CA LEU A 84 -12.81 -2.41 -0.81
C LEU A 84 -13.80 -1.25 -1.02
N GLU A 85 -15.07 -1.56 -1.32
CA GLU A 85 -16.13 -0.57 -1.44
C GLU A 85 -16.51 0.06 -0.10
N ARG A 86 -16.69 -0.75 0.96
CA ARG A 86 -16.97 -0.25 2.32
C ARG A 86 -15.84 0.64 2.83
N VAL A 87 -14.59 0.23 2.67
CA VAL A 87 -13.40 1.04 3.00
C VAL A 87 -13.42 2.37 2.25
N GLY A 88 -13.75 2.37 0.96
CA GLY A 88 -13.88 3.59 0.16
C GLY A 88 -15.01 4.50 0.64
N ALA A 89 -16.17 3.95 0.99
CA ALA A 89 -17.31 4.69 1.54
C ALA A 89 -16.98 5.27 2.93
N ILE A 90 -16.34 4.50 3.81
CA ILE A 90 -15.87 4.92 5.14
C ILE A 90 -14.87 6.06 5.02
N SER A 91 -13.83 5.90 4.19
CA SER A 91 -12.81 6.91 3.95
C SER A 91 -13.42 8.21 3.43
N LYS A 92 -14.30 8.14 2.41
CA LYS A 92 -15.04 9.30 1.88
C LYS A 92 -15.90 9.97 2.95
N LYS A 93 -16.67 9.20 3.73
CA LYS A 93 -17.58 9.71 4.76
C LYS A 93 -16.82 10.40 5.89
N ILE A 94 -15.73 9.80 6.39
CA ILE A 94 -14.90 10.39 7.44
C ILE A 94 -14.21 11.66 6.91
N ASN A 95 -13.55 11.62 5.76
CA ASN A 95 -12.91 12.81 5.18
C ASN A 95 -13.92 13.95 5.00
N MET A 96 -15.13 13.68 4.48
CA MET A 96 -16.16 14.71 4.32
C MET A 96 -16.68 15.26 5.66
N MET A 97 -16.85 14.38 6.66
CA MET A 97 -17.28 14.76 8.02
C MET A 97 -16.25 15.62 8.77
N PHE A 98 -14.96 15.49 8.48
CA PHE A 98 -13.92 16.31 9.09
C PHE A 98 -13.56 17.56 8.28
N ILE A 99 -13.42 17.45 6.94
CA ILE A 99 -13.00 18.56 6.09
C ILE A 99 -14.02 19.70 6.10
N ILE A 100 -15.33 19.41 6.01
CA ILE A 100 -16.35 20.47 5.92
C ILE A 100 -16.42 21.32 7.21
N PRO A 101 -16.55 20.75 8.42
CA PRO A 101 -16.52 21.56 9.65
C PRO A 101 -15.18 22.28 9.86
N THR A 102 -14.06 21.65 9.50
CA THR A 102 -12.73 22.26 9.60
C THR A 102 -12.62 23.50 8.68
N LEU A 103 -13.12 23.42 7.45
CA LEU A 103 -13.15 24.56 6.51
C LEU A 103 -13.99 25.71 7.06
N ILE A 104 -15.18 25.42 7.59
CA ILE A 104 -16.07 26.43 8.20
C ILE A 104 -15.38 27.10 9.40
N PHE A 105 -14.75 26.31 10.27
CA PHE A 105 -13.96 26.80 11.40
C PHE A 105 -12.81 27.72 10.96
N TYR A 106 -12.16 27.42 9.84
CA TYR A 106 -11.06 28.24 9.30
C TYR A 106 -11.57 29.58 8.75
N VAL A 107 -12.71 29.59 8.06
CA VAL A 107 -13.36 30.83 7.60
C VAL A 107 -13.79 31.68 8.79
N LEU A 108 -14.40 31.09 9.82
CA LEU A 108 -14.80 31.81 11.04
C LEU A 108 -13.60 32.44 11.75
N ILE A 109 -12.51 31.70 11.94
CA ILE A 109 -11.29 32.25 12.55
C ILE A 109 -10.70 33.36 11.69
N ALA A 110 -10.61 33.21 10.37
CA ALA A 110 -10.09 34.27 9.50
C ALA A 110 -10.90 35.58 9.61
N VAL A 111 -12.23 35.50 9.65
CA VAL A 111 -13.11 36.68 9.83
C VAL A 111 -12.93 37.31 11.22
N VAL A 112 -12.91 36.51 12.28
CA VAL A 112 -12.71 37.03 13.65
C VAL A 112 -11.32 37.66 13.84
N SER A 113 -10.27 37.02 13.32
CA SER A 113 -8.89 37.52 13.41
C SER A 113 -8.69 38.82 12.65
N THR A 114 -9.26 38.95 11.44
CA THR A 114 -9.11 40.19 10.64
C THR A 114 -9.87 41.37 11.23
N LEU A 115 -11.02 41.14 11.87
CA LEU A 115 -11.82 42.22 12.48
C LEU A 115 -11.34 42.63 13.87
N LEU A 116 -10.85 41.69 14.69
CA LEU A 116 -10.54 41.95 16.11
C LEU A 116 -9.04 41.90 16.46
N PHE A 117 -8.24 41.13 15.72
CA PHE A 117 -6.84 40.84 16.08
C PHE A 117 -5.87 40.85 14.88
N PRO A 118 -5.88 41.90 14.02
CA PRO A 118 -5.11 41.92 12.78
C PRO A 118 -3.59 41.76 13.00
N GLU A 119 -3.05 42.32 14.09
CA GLU A 119 -1.62 42.22 14.43
C GLU A 119 -1.18 40.79 14.80
N LEU A 120 -2.11 39.94 15.26
CA LEU A 120 -1.84 38.55 15.62
C LEU A 120 -2.07 37.57 14.46
N MET A 121 -2.47 38.05 13.27
CA MET A 121 -2.87 37.22 12.13
C MET A 121 -1.82 36.12 11.79
N LEU A 122 -0.54 36.47 11.77
CA LEU A 122 0.55 35.52 11.45
C LEU A 122 0.67 34.42 12.52
N GLN A 123 0.59 34.78 13.80
CA GLN A 123 0.64 33.84 14.92
C GLN A 123 -0.57 32.90 14.92
N ILE A 124 -1.75 33.43 14.62
CA ILE A 124 -2.98 32.65 14.49
C ILE A 124 -2.85 31.67 13.32
N LEU A 125 -2.39 32.10 12.14
CA LEU A 125 -2.16 31.19 11.01
C LEU A 125 -1.17 30.06 11.35
N LEU A 126 -0.09 30.35 12.08
CA LEU A 126 0.88 29.35 12.52
C LEU A 126 0.24 28.33 13.49
N PHE A 127 -0.54 28.81 14.47
CA PHE A 127 -1.29 27.95 15.39
C PHE A 127 -2.32 27.08 14.66
N MET A 128 -2.97 27.62 13.63
CA MET A 128 -3.92 26.87 12.81
C MET A 128 -3.27 25.72 12.05
N ILE A 129 -2.03 25.88 11.54
CA ILE A 129 -1.28 24.78 10.92
C ILE A 129 -1.06 23.63 11.93
N VAL A 130 -0.73 23.93 13.18
CA VAL A 130 -0.58 22.91 14.24
C VAL A 130 -1.90 22.17 14.46
N ILE A 131 -3.04 22.87 14.47
CA ILE A 131 -4.37 22.26 14.54
C ILE A 131 -4.68 21.38 13.32
N VAL A 132 -4.31 21.79 12.09
CA VAL A 132 -4.46 20.95 10.87
C VAL A 132 -3.77 19.60 11.08
N VAL A 133 -2.50 19.63 11.50
CA VAL A 133 -1.67 18.43 11.66
C VAL A 133 -2.26 17.49 12.71
N ILE A 134 -2.62 18.02 13.89
CA ILE A 134 -3.24 17.23 14.96
C ILE A 134 -4.58 16.63 14.49
N SER A 135 -5.44 17.42 13.84
CA SER A 135 -6.72 16.96 13.30
C SER A 135 -6.53 15.83 12.27
N ASN A 136 -5.55 15.97 11.37
CA ASN A 136 -5.24 14.94 10.38
C ASN A 136 -4.72 13.65 11.02
N MET A 137 -3.90 13.73 12.08
CA MET A 137 -3.46 12.56 12.85
C MET A 137 -4.64 11.80 13.49
N PHE A 138 -5.62 12.53 14.05
CA PHE A 138 -6.84 11.91 14.60
C PHE A 138 -7.72 11.29 13.51
N GLN A 139 -7.91 11.99 12.38
CA GLN A 139 -8.62 11.47 11.21
C GLN A 139 -8.00 10.15 10.72
N GLY A 140 -6.68 10.13 10.51
CA GLY A 140 -5.95 8.94 10.07
C GLY A 140 -6.08 7.76 11.04
N ARG A 141 -6.01 8.01 12.36
CA ARG A 141 -6.25 6.98 13.39
C ARG A 141 -7.67 6.40 13.31
N ILE A 142 -8.69 7.23 13.12
CA ILE A 142 -10.09 6.79 13.03
C ILE A 142 -10.32 5.98 11.75
N VAL A 143 -9.86 6.47 10.59
CA VAL A 143 -9.94 5.74 9.32
C VAL A 143 -9.23 4.39 9.43
N ASN A 144 -7.99 4.36 9.90
CA ASN A 144 -7.21 3.12 10.05
C ASN A 144 -7.87 2.13 11.01
N LYS A 145 -8.51 2.59 12.08
CA LYS A 145 -9.28 1.69 12.99
C LYS A 145 -10.46 1.06 12.26
N ARG A 146 -11.25 1.84 11.53
CA ARG A 146 -12.40 1.34 10.75
C ARG A 146 -11.98 0.38 9.62
N VAL A 147 -10.89 0.68 8.93
CA VAL A 147 -10.34 -0.22 7.90
C VAL A 147 -9.91 -1.56 8.50
N LYS A 148 -9.29 -1.56 9.69
CA LYS A 148 -8.95 -2.81 10.41
C LYS A 148 -10.19 -3.58 10.86
N GLU A 149 -11.25 -2.90 11.29
CA GLU A 149 -12.54 -3.52 11.64
C GLU A 149 -13.15 -4.22 10.41
N GLU A 150 -13.32 -3.53 9.28
CA GLU A 150 -13.86 -4.15 8.05
C GLU A 150 -12.95 -5.24 7.47
N ASN A 151 -11.61 -5.10 7.56
CA ASN A 151 -10.68 -6.13 7.10
C ASN A 151 -10.81 -7.41 7.92
N LYS A 152 -10.98 -7.29 9.24
CA LYS A 152 -11.23 -8.45 10.11
C LYS A 152 -12.56 -9.12 9.73
N LEU A 153 -13.62 -8.33 9.52
CA LEU A 153 -14.92 -8.87 9.09
C LEU A 153 -14.80 -9.62 7.75
N ALA A 154 -14.09 -9.06 6.77
CA ALA A 154 -13.84 -9.75 5.50
C ALA A 154 -13.07 -11.06 5.69
N GLN A 155 -12.03 -11.08 6.51
CA GLN A 155 -11.27 -12.31 6.82
C GLN A 155 -12.11 -13.35 7.56
N ASP A 156 -12.95 -12.92 8.52
CA ASP A 156 -13.87 -13.79 9.24
C ASP A 156 -14.90 -14.41 8.26
N GLN A 157 -15.42 -13.64 7.30
CA GLN A 157 -16.33 -14.13 6.24
C GLN A 157 -15.66 -15.09 5.25
N ILE A 158 -14.41 -14.82 4.83
CA ILE A 158 -13.65 -15.72 3.94
C ILE A 158 -13.36 -17.05 4.65
N ARG A 159 -13.03 -17.02 5.94
CA ARG A 159 -12.84 -18.22 6.77
C ARG A 159 -14.15 -19.00 6.99
N GLU A 160 -15.28 -18.31 7.09
CA GLU A 160 -16.60 -18.96 7.17
C GLU A 160 -16.95 -19.67 5.85
N PHE A 161 -16.59 -19.08 4.70
CA PHE A 161 -16.82 -19.64 3.37
C PHE A 161 -15.92 -20.86 3.06
N LEU A 162 -14.60 -20.72 3.21
CA LEU A 162 -13.62 -21.79 2.94
C LEU A 162 -13.57 -22.85 4.06
N GLY A 163 -14.05 -22.50 5.25
CA GLY A 163 -13.85 -23.30 6.45
C GLY A 163 -12.44 -23.16 7.04
N ASN A 164 -12.31 -23.50 8.33
CA ASN A 164 -11.09 -23.23 9.09
C ASN A 164 -9.85 -23.98 8.57
N SER A 165 -9.99 -25.22 8.08
CA SER A 165 -8.84 -26.03 7.65
C SER A 165 -8.21 -25.47 6.36
N GLU A 166 -9.02 -25.22 5.34
CA GLU A 166 -8.56 -24.68 4.05
C GLU A 166 -8.01 -23.26 4.23
N PHE A 167 -8.65 -22.44 5.07
CA PHE A 167 -8.14 -21.11 5.43
C PHE A 167 -6.75 -21.19 6.11
N ASP A 168 -6.57 -22.10 7.08
CA ASP A 168 -5.28 -22.26 7.77
C ASP A 168 -4.20 -22.89 6.87
N GLU A 169 -4.58 -23.67 5.84
CA GLU A 169 -3.68 -24.15 4.80
C GLU A 169 -3.23 -23.03 3.85
N LEU A 170 -4.15 -22.16 3.40
CA LEU A 170 -3.81 -20.97 2.61
C LEU A 170 -2.89 -20.00 3.38
N VAL A 171 -3.08 -19.82 4.69
CA VAL A 171 -2.16 -19.03 5.52
C VAL A 171 -0.75 -19.65 5.55
N LYS A 172 -0.64 -20.98 5.66
CA LYS A 172 0.66 -21.66 5.60
C LYS A 172 1.31 -21.54 4.21
N ALA A 173 0.53 -21.71 3.14
CA ALA A 173 1.01 -21.55 1.77
C ALA A 173 1.54 -20.13 1.51
N GLN A 174 0.83 -19.09 2.00
CA GLN A 174 1.29 -17.71 1.97
C GLN A 174 2.59 -17.50 2.74
N GLU A 175 2.71 -18.05 3.97
CA GLU A 175 3.94 -17.97 4.76
C GLU A 175 5.12 -18.71 4.11
N GLU A 176 4.87 -19.86 3.51
CA GLU A 176 5.89 -20.67 2.84
C GLU A 176 6.39 -19.98 1.57
N HIS A 177 5.50 -19.47 0.73
CA HIS A 177 5.87 -18.65 -0.43
C HIS A 177 6.67 -17.41 -0.02
N TYR A 178 6.28 -16.71 1.06
CA TYR A 178 7.06 -15.59 1.59
C TYR A 178 8.48 -16.04 1.99
N LYS A 179 8.60 -17.16 2.71
CA LYS A 179 9.91 -17.72 3.11
C LYS A 179 10.73 -18.15 1.91
N GLU A 180 10.15 -18.76 0.89
CA GLU A 180 10.83 -19.12 -0.37
C GLU A 180 11.34 -17.86 -1.08
N TYR A 181 10.46 -16.90 -1.38
CA TYR A 181 10.79 -15.69 -2.13
C TYR A 181 11.93 -14.88 -1.49
N PHE A 182 11.95 -14.78 -0.16
CA PHE A 182 12.98 -14.01 0.54
C PHE A 182 14.25 -14.79 0.92
N LYS A 183 14.27 -16.13 0.87
CA LYS A 183 15.52 -16.90 1.03
C LYS A 183 16.51 -16.58 -0.08
N PHE A 184 16.06 -16.62 -1.33
CA PHE A 184 16.92 -16.38 -2.49
C PHE A 184 17.51 -14.96 -2.52
N ASN A 185 16.75 -13.94 -2.10
CA ASN A 185 17.25 -12.56 -2.04
C ASN A 185 18.42 -12.37 -1.03
N VAL A 186 18.54 -13.22 0.01
CA VAL A 186 19.67 -13.15 0.97
C VAL A 186 20.92 -13.83 0.40
N GLU A 187 20.76 -14.87 -0.42
CA GLU A 187 21.84 -15.59 -1.08
C GLU A 187 22.34 -14.86 -2.35
N GLU A 188 21.48 -14.10 -3.03
CA GLU A 188 21.86 -13.24 -4.16
C GLU A 188 22.56 -11.93 -3.74
N GLU A 189 22.21 -11.33 -2.59
CA GLU A 189 22.97 -10.18 -2.05
C GLU A 189 24.39 -10.56 -1.59
N THR A 190 24.66 -11.83 -1.27
CA THR A 190 25.98 -12.30 -0.82
C THR A 190 26.94 -12.71 -1.95
N THR A 191 26.51 -12.71 -3.21
CA THR A 191 27.32 -13.18 -4.36
C THR A 191 27.89 -12.07 -5.26
N ILE A 192 27.76 -10.79 -4.88
CA ILE A 192 28.26 -9.64 -5.68
C ILE A 192 29.56 -9.02 -5.11
N GLU A 193 29.95 -9.30 -3.86
CA GLU A 193 31.16 -8.69 -3.24
C GLU A 193 32.44 -9.57 -3.23
N GLU A 194 32.38 -10.84 -3.66
CA GLU A 194 33.56 -11.74 -3.71
C GLU A 194 34.18 -11.94 -5.10
N ASP A 195 34.52 -10.85 -5.82
CA ASP A 195 35.55 -10.92 -6.87
C ASP A 195 36.34 -9.61 -7.09
N LYS A 196 37.01 -9.12 -6.03
CA LYS A 196 38.15 -8.19 -6.12
C LYS A 196 39.19 -8.43 -5.02
N THR A 197 39.80 -9.62 -5.03
CA THR A 197 40.87 -9.96 -4.09
C THR A 197 42.26 -9.68 -4.70
N ASN A 198 43.15 -9.12 -3.88
CA ASN A 198 44.61 -9.00 -4.05
C ASN A 198 45.20 -8.00 -5.08
N ASN A 199 45.78 -6.91 -4.54
CA ASN A 199 47.25 -6.93 -4.37
C ASN A 199 47.74 -6.05 -3.20
N ILE A 200 47.99 -6.73 -2.08
CA ILE A 200 49.09 -6.65 -1.08
C ILE A 200 49.85 -5.32 -0.86
N GLU A 201 50.11 -5.10 0.45
CA GLU A 201 50.80 -4.01 1.17
C GLU A 201 52.31 -3.79 0.89
N ASN A 202 52.85 -2.78 1.60
CA ASN A 202 54.24 -2.39 1.90
C ASN A 202 54.89 -1.31 1.01
N SER A 203 55.66 -0.35 1.55
CA SER A 203 55.93 0.03 2.97
C SER A 203 56.68 1.38 3.04
N GLU A 204 56.50 2.09 4.16
CA GLU A 204 57.47 2.99 4.86
C GLU A 204 58.33 4.03 4.08
N ASP A 205 58.07 5.30 4.43
CA ASP A 205 59.01 6.33 4.92
C ASP A 205 59.99 7.16 4.06
N GLU A 206 60.20 8.37 4.62
CA GLU A 206 61.26 9.40 4.51
C GLU A 206 61.48 10.28 3.26
N ASP A 207 61.08 11.55 3.46
CA ASP A 207 61.84 12.80 3.24
C ASP A 207 62.15 13.31 1.81
N GLY A 208 62.25 14.65 1.68
CA GLY A 208 62.98 15.28 0.56
C GLY A 208 62.25 16.36 -0.27
N THR A 209 62.22 17.58 0.25
CA THR A 209 62.42 18.86 -0.50
C THR A 209 61.39 19.39 -1.53
N LYS A 210 60.92 20.63 -1.27
CA LYS A 210 61.04 21.90 -2.07
C LYS A 210 60.74 21.92 -3.59
N SER A 211 60.26 23.02 -4.17
CA SER A 211 60.51 24.43 -3.79
C SER A 211 59.25 25.29 -3.59
N ASP A 212 59.25 26.26 -2.64
CA ASP A 212 60.25 26.53 -1.58
C ASP A 212 59.62 27.07 -0.30
#